data_AF-A0A0G1I094-F1
#
_entry.id   AF-A0A0G1I094-F1
#
_cell.length_a   1.000
_cell.length_b   1.000
_cell.length_c   1.000
_cell.angle_alpha   90.00
_cell.angle_beta   90.00
_cell.angle_gamma   90.00
#
_symmetry.space_group_name_H-M   'P 1'
#
loop_
_entity.id
_entity.type
_entity.pdbx_description
1 polymer ?
#
loop_
_entity_poly.entity_id
_entity_poly.type
_entity_poly.pdbx_seq_one_letter_code
_entity_poly.pdbx_strand_id
1 'polypeptide(L)'
;MPKPKPISQQLAEKTFKELGINPTTGKPLKSPNISYKSLNASSRRHLEEARRLAPFRIKALEKTRRQSPRGKAYLYSAVYRNAYVLRLLGKKFTSTLDPIKYRYLISQIDSELRSVVANIREGYLRPTSSELSTFLGYSQGSLEEFRGDVIDAKDDGLLPSRLGSDLASIGILLKPPKSSYDPLGELKRIIREVKSSDLTYEILIELINKTDWLLKRAVEGIDEKIISDEKKKLNDNLKSHWRKEW
;
A
#
# COMPACT_ATOMS: atom_id res chain seq x y z
N MET A 1 34.42 4.24 36.49
CA MET A 1 34.74 3.79 35.12
C MET A 1 33.45 3.52 34.37
N PRO A 2 33.27 4.03 33.13
CA PRO A 2 32.07 3.72 32.35
C PRO A 2 32.03 2.21 32.02
N LYS A 3 30.85 1.59 32.19
CA LYS A 3 30.66 0.16 31.87
C LYS A 3 30.95 -0.09 30.37
N PRO A 4 31.62 -1.19 30.01
CA PRO A 4 31.87 -1.52 28.62
C PRO A 4 30.55 -1.74 27.88
N LYS A 5 30.46 -1.22 26.64
CA LYS A 5 29.26 -1.39 25.82
C LYS A 5 29.02 -2.86 25.50
N PRO A 6 27.77 -3.34 25.48
CA PRO A 6 27.45 -4.70 25.06
C PRO A 6 27.90 -4.95 23.61
N ILE A 7 28.29 -6.20 23.31
CA ILE A 7 28.83 -6.61 22.01
C ILE A 7 27.89 -6.26 20.86
N SER A 8 26.57 -6.40 21.06
CA SER A 8 25.55 -6.03 20.08
C SER A 8 25.57 -4.55 19.72
N GLN A 9 25.81 -3.67 20.70
CA GLN A 9 25.93 -2.23 20.48
C GLN A 9 27.23 -1.88 19.77
N GLN A 10 28.33 -2.59 20.05
CA GLN A 10 29.59 -2.41 19.33
C GLN A 10 29.47 -2.86 17.88
N LEU A 11 28.79 -3.99 17.61
CA LEU A 11 28.51 -4.46 16.26
C LEU A 11 27.65 -3.46 15.49
N ALA A 12 26.54 -3.01 16.09
CA ALA A 12 25.66 -2.03 15.48
C ALA A 12 26.40 -0.71 15.16
N GLU A 13 27.21 -0.20 16.10
CA GLU A 13 28.02 1.01 15.88
C GLU A 13 29.04 0.84 14.75
N LYS A 14 29.67 -0.34 14.65
CA LYS A 14 30.59 -0.69 13.56
C LYS A 14 29.86 -0.75 12.23
N THR A 15 28.70 -1.41 12.17
CA THR A 15 27.88 -1.52 10.95
C THR A 15 27.35 -0.16 10.49
N PHE A 16 26.86 0.69 11.39
CA PHE A 16 26.43 2.04 11.04
C PHE A 16 27.59 2.89 10.51
N LYS A 17 28.78 2.76 11.11
CA LYS A 17 29.98 3.47 10.66
C LYS A 17 30.46 3.00 9.28
N GLU A 18 30.43 1.69 9.01
CA GLU A 18 30.71 1.10 7.68
C GLU A 18 29.69 1.56 6.62
N LEU A 19 28.43 1.77 7.02
CA LEU A 19 27.38 2.31 6.16
C LEU A 19 27.42 3.85 6.03
N GLY A 20 28.39 4.53 6.65
CA GLY A 20 28.53 5.99 6.59
C GLY A 20 27.43 6.73 7.36
N ILE A 21 26.83 6.11 8.38
CA ILE A 21 25.75 6.65 9.20
C ILE A 21 26.26 6.83 10.62
N ASN A 22 25.93 7.96 11.25
CA ASN A 22 26.27 8.21 12.64
C ASN A 22 25.37 7.32 13.52
N PRO A 23 25.94 6.39 14.30
CA PRO A 23 25.15 5.39 15.03
C PRO A 23 24.28 5.98 16.15
N THR A 24 24.63 7.17 16.64
CA THR A 24 23.91 7.84 17.73
C THR A 24 22.73 8.65 17.22
N THR A 25 22.81 9.14 15.98
CA THR A 25 21.80 10.06 15.42
C THR A 25 21.02 9.46 14.24
N GLY A 26 21.45 8.32 13.70
CA GLY A 26 20.87 7.67 12.52
C GLY A 26 21.01 8.49 11.23
N LYS A 27 21.72 9.63 11.27
CA LYS A 27 21.91 10.52 10.13
C LYS A 27 23.18 10.10 9.38
N PRO A 28 23.21 10.25 8.04
CA PRO A 28 24.44 10.08 7.28
C PRO A 28 25.54 10.95 7.89
N LEU A 29 26.71 10.37 8.17
CA LEU A 29 27.91 11.14 8.49
C LEU A 29 28.12 12.05 7.29
N LYS A 30 27.98 13.38 7.50
CA LYS A 30 27.94 14.41 6.45
C LYS A 30 28.88 14.05 5.30
N SER A 31 28.32 13.49 4.24
CA SER A 31 28.98 13.53 2.94
C SER A 31 28.99 15.02 2.56
N PRO A 32 30.06 15.55 1.97
CA PRO A 32 29.95 16.84 1.30
C PRO A 32 28.78 16.70 0.31
N ASN A 33 28.00 17.75 0.08
CA ASN A 33 26.99 17.79 -0.98
C ASN A 33 27.71 17.60 -2.33
N ILE A 34 28.02 16.35 -2.69
CA ILE A 34 28.64 16.00 -3.96
C ILE A 34 27.50 15.81 -4.93
N SER A 35 27.25 16.87 -5.70
CA SER A 35 26.47 16.77 -6.92
C SER A 35 27.09 15.69 -7.81
N TYR A 36 26.31 14.72 -8.30
CA TYR A 36 26.80 13.70 -9.24
C TYR A 36 27.47 14.30 -10.49
N LYS A 37 27.13 15.56 -10.83
CA LYS A 37 27.74 16.31 -11.92
C LYS A 37 29.17 16.79 -11.64
N SER A 38 29.60 16.87 -10.38
CA SER A 38 30.94 17.38 -10.00
C SER A 38 31.98 16.29 -9.74
N LEU A 39 31.64 15.00 -9.88
CA LEU A 39 32.58 13.89 -9.75
C LEU A 39 33.35 13.67 -11.05
N ASN A 40 34.68 13.61 -10.95
CA ASN A 40 35.54 13.19 -12.05
C ASN A 40 35.32 11.69 -12.38
N ALA A 41 35.74 11.27 -13.58
CA ALA A 41 35.46 9.93 -14.09
C ALA A 41 36.04 8.80 -13.22
N SER A 42 37.18 9.06 -12.55
CA SER A 42 37.84 8.10 -11.66
C SER A 42 37.03 7.84 -10.38
N SER A 43 36.53 8.90 -9.72
CA SER A 43 35.70 8.73 -8.53
C SER A 43 34.35 8.07 -8.82
N ARG A 44 33.80 8.25 -10.02
CA ARG A 44 32.58 7.51 -10.45
C ARG A 44 32.85 6.02 -10.60
N ARG A 45 33.99 5.63 -11.17
CA ARG A 45 34.39 4.22 -11.33
C ARG A 45 34.59 3.54 -9.98
N HIS A 46 35.29 4.18 -9.04
CA HIS A 46 35.48 3.63 -7.70
C HIS A 46 34.17 3.45 -6.92
N LEU A 47 33.20 4.36 -7.09
CA LEU A 47 31.89 4.23 -6.45
C LEU A 47 31.05 3.08 -7.06
N GLU A 48 31.14 2.89 -8.39
CA GLU A 48 30.53 1.74 -9.06
C GLU A 48 31.19 0.41 -8.67
N GLU A 49 32.51 0.42 -8.52
CA GLU A 49 33.30 -0.75 -8.13
C GLU A 49 33.02 -1.14 -6.66
N ALA A 50 32.92 -0.17 -5.76
CA ALA A 50 32.46 -0.38 -4.39
C ALA A 50 31.02 -0.93 -4.32
N ARG A 51 30.12 -0.50 -5.21
CA ARG A 51 28.77 -1.07 -5.35
C ARG A 51 28.78 -2.52 -5.88
N ARG A 52 29.74 -2.85 -6.74
CA ARG A 52 29.93 -4.22 -7.26
C ARG A 52 30.53 -5.15 -6.21
N LEU A 53 31.38 -4.62 -5.32
CA LEU A 53 32.11 -5.36 -4.30
C LEU A 53 31.38 -5.46 -2.95
N ALA A 54 30.21 -4.83 -2.80
CA ALA A 54 29.41 -5.00 -1.59
C ALA A 54 29.02 -6.49 -1.42
N PRO A 55 29.33 -7.13 -0.28
CA PRO A 55 29.28 -8.59 -0.11
C PRO A 55 27.87 -9.18 -0.22
N PHE A 56 26.83 -8.34 -0.27
CA PHE A 56 25.47 -8.73 -0.62
C PHE A 56 24.76 -7.53 -1.25
N ARG A 57 24.03 -7.78 -2.35
CA ARG A 57 23.13 -6.79 -2.94
C ARG A 57 21.90 -6.64 -2.04
N ILE A 58 21.83 -5.58 -1.25
CA ILE A 58 20.60 -5.20 -0.54
C ILE A 58 19.61 -4.65 -1.58
N LYS A 59 18.75 -5.51 -2.14
CA LYS A 59 17.67 -5.12 -3.07
C LYS A 59 16.75 -4.02 -2.51
N ALA A 60 16.74 -3.79 -1.20
CA ALA A 60 15.93 -2.78 -0.52
C ALA A 60 16.46 -1.33 -0.65
N LEU A 61 17.71 -1.10 -1.12
CA LEU A 61 18.30 0.23 -1.23
C LEU A 61 18.22 0.86 -2.64
N GLU A 62 17.80 0.09 -3.65
CA GLU A 62 17.49 0.68 -4.94
C GLU A 62 16.04 1.15 -4.91
N LYS A 63 15.83 2.48 -4.89
CA LYS A 63 14.56 3.04 -5.39
C LYS A 63 14.41 2.51 -6.81
N THR A 64 13.53 1.54 -7.02
CA THR A 64 13.19 1.14 -8.37
C THR A 64 12.67 2.40 -9.08
N ARG A 65 12.95 2.55 -10.39
CA ARG A 65 12.35 3.62 -11.23
C ARG A 65 10.81 3.69 -11.12
N ARG A 66 10.18 2.67 -10.51
CA ARG A 66 8.75 2.49 -10.27
C ARG A 66 8.25 3.07 -8.95
N GLN A 67 9.12 3.45 -8.01
CA GLN A 67 8.69 4.20 -6.83
C GLN A 67 8.28 5.61 -7.25
N SER A 68 6.98 5.93 -7.09
CA SER A 68 6.49 7.29 -7.29
C SER A 68 7.36 8.27 -6.47
N PRO A 69 7.93 9.32 -7.07
CA PRO A 69 8.68 10.35 -6.35
C PRO A 69 7.88 10.98 -5.21
N ARG A 70 6.55 10.90 -5.30
CA ARG A 70 5.57 11.33 -4.30
C ARG A 70 4.90 10.06 -3.75
N GLY A 71 5.27 9.60 -2.56
CA GLY A 71 4.77 8.35 -1.92
C GLY A 71 3.27 8.32 -1.58
N LYS A 72 2.42 9.00 -2.35
CA LYS A 72 0.97 9.15 -2.17
C LYS A 72 0.19 8.92 -3.47
N ALA A 73 0.80 8.38 -4.53
CA ALA A 73 0.09 8.15 -5.79
C ALA A 73 -1.04 7.13 -5.67
N TYR A 74 -1.01 6.23 -4.66
CA TYR A 74 -2.14 5.37 -4.30
C TYR A 74 -3.44 6.14 -4.05
N LEU A 75 -3.39 7.42 -3.64
CA LEU A 75 -4.59 8.24 -3.41
C LEU A 75 -5.45 8.44 -4.68
N TYR A 76 -4.85 8.27 -5.86
CA TYR A 76 -5.53 8.36 -7.15
C TYR A 76 -6.03 7.00 -7.65
N SER A 77 -5.64 5.90 -7.01
CA SER A 77 -6.12 4.56 -7.35
C SER A 77 -7.60 4.44 -7.03
N ALA A 78 -8.38 3.92 -7.97
CA ALA A 78 -9.79 3.59 -7.75
C ALA A 78 -9.95 2.60 -6.59
N VAL A 79 -9.06 1.60 -6.50
CA VAL A 79 -9.04 0.60 -5.42
C VAL A 79 -8.95 1.28 -4.05
N TYR A 80 -7.97 2.17 -3.88
CA TYR A 80 -7.75 2.87 -2.62
C TYR A 80 -8.91 3.78 -2.26
N ARG A 81 -9.45 4.50 -3.24
CA ARG A 81 -10.57 5.43 -3.02
C ARG A 81 -11.81 4.67 -2.57
N ASN A 82 -12.15 3.56 -3.22
CA ASN A 82 -13.29 2.73 -2.81
C ASN A 82 -13.08 2.15 -1.41
N ALA A 83 -11.91 1.56 -1.13
CA ALA A 83 -11.58 1.04 0.21
C ALA A 83 -11.65 2.14 1.28
N TYR A 84 -11.23 3.36 0.96
CA TYR A 84 -11.31 4.50 1.87
C TYR A 84 -12.75 4.95 2.13
N VAL A 85 -13.59 5.00 1.09
CA VAL A 85 -15.04 5.24 1.24
C VAL A 85 -15.65 4.16 2.14
N LEU A 86 -15.32 2.89 1.88
CA LEU A 86 -15.83 1.74 2.64
C LEU A 86 -15.47 1.88 4.13
N ARG A 87 -14.22 2.24 4.43
CA ARG A 87 -13.78 2.50 5.80
C ARG A 87 -14.59 3.61 6.48
N LEU A 88 -14.93 4.68 5.78
CA LEU A 88 -15.70 5.77 6.35
C LEU A 88 -17.18 5.40 6.54
N LEU A 89 -17.77 4.64 5.62
CA LEU A 89 -19.13 4.14 5.76
C LEU A 89 -19.23 3.11 6.88
N GLY A 90 -18.28 2.17 6.98
CA GLY A 90 -18.22 1.21 8.08
C GLY A 90 -18.08 1.91 9.44
N LYS A 91 -17.30 2.99 9.53
CA LYS A 91 -17.25 3.85 10.73
C LYS A 91 -18.58 4.52 11.08
N LYS A 92 -19.36 4.91 10.08
CA LYS A 92 -20.70 5.47 10.29
C LYS A 92 -21.68 4.40 10.76
N PHE A 93 -21.61 3.21 10.17
CA PHE A 93 -22.38 2.07 10.62
C PHE A 93 -22.06 1.71 12.06
N THR A 94 -20.79 1.50 12.42
CA THR A 94 -20.43 1.11 13.80
C THR A 94 -20.76 2.19 14.83
N SER A 95 -20.88 3.46 14.43
CA SER A 95 -21.30 4.55 15.33
C SER A 95 -22.77 4.50 15.75
N THR A 96 -23.62 3.70 15.10
CA THR A 96 -25.02 3.52 15.51
C THR A 96 -25.23 2.35 16.45
N LEU A 97 -24.21 1.50 16.61
CA LEU A 97 -24.29 0.33 17.46
C LEU A 97 -24.05 0.71 18.93
N ASP A 98 -24.70 -0.01 19.85
CA ASP A 98 -24.40 0.13 21.28
C ASP A 98 -22.93 -0.29 21.53
N PRO A 99 -22.08 0.62 22.07
CA PRO A 99 -20.65 0.39 22.18
C PRO A 99 -20.27 -0.64 23.24
N ILE A 100 -21.17 -0.99 24.15
CA ILE A 100 -20.95 -2.00 25.19
C ILE A 100 -21.39 -3.36 24.65
N LYS A 101 -22.61 -3.45 24.12
CA LYS A 101 -23.20 -4.69 23.62
C LYS A 101 -22.47 -5.22 22.39
N TYR A 102 -22.09 -4.34 21.46
CA TYR A 102 -21.47 -4.72 20.18
C TYR A 102 -19.98 -4.37 20.09
N ARG A 103 -19.31 -4.23 21.25
CA ARG A 103 -17.89 -3.84 21.33
C ARG A 103 -16.98 -4.65 20.43
N TYR A 104 -17.18 -5.97 20.38
CA TYR A 104 -16.33 -6.88 19.59
C TYR A 104 -16.51 -6.65 18.10
N LEU A 105 -17.75 -6.65 17.61
CA LEU A 105 -18.08 -6.37 16.20
C LEU A 105 -17.54 -5.00 15.76
N ILE A 106 -17.73 -3.96 16.57
CA ILE A 106 -17.20 -2.61 16.29
C ILE A 106 -15.68 -2.66 16.13
N SER A 107 -14.97 -3.32 17.05
CA SER A 107 -13.52 -3.44 17.03
C SER A 107 -13.02 -4.24 15.83
N GLN A 108 -13.73 -5.29 15.45
CA GLN A 108 -13.39 -6.17 14.35
C GLN A 108 -13.52 -5.42 13.01
N ILE A 109 -14.71 -4.89 12.71
CA ILE A 109 -14.97 -4.06 11.52
C ILE A 109 -13.95 -2.91 11.40
N ASP A 110 -13.67 -2.22 12.50
CA ASP A 110 -12.71 -1.11 12.51
C ASP A 110 -11.27 -1.53 12.20
N SER A 111 -10.90 -2.75 12.60
CA SER A 111 -9.59 -3.34 12.37
C SER A 111 -9.46 -3.80 10.92
N GLU A 112 -10.45 -4.55 10.43
CA GLU A 112 -10.51 -5.07 9.06
C GLU A 112 -10.48 -3.93 8.02
N LEU A 113 -11.37 -2.94 8.15
CA LEU A 113 -11.43 -1.81 7.21
C LEU A 113 -10.17 -0.94 7.26
N ARG A 114 -9.50 -0.88 8.41
CA ARG A 114 -8.19 -0.23 8.52
C ARG A 114 -7.12 -1.05 7.82
N SER A 115 -7.14 -2.37 7.97
CA SER A 115 -6.24 -3.32 7.32
C SER A 115 -6.33 -3.21 5.80
N VAL A 116 -7.54 -3.22 5.21
CA VAL A 116 -7.72 -3.04 3.75
C VAL A 116 -7.00 -1.78 3.25
N VAL A 117 -7.22 -0.63 3.90
CA VAL A 117 -6.62 0.64 3.49
C VAL A 117 -5.10 0.68 3.75
N ALA A 118 -4.65 0.10 4.85
CA ALA A 118 -3.24 0.04 5.23
C ALA A 118 -2.45 -0.83 4.26
N ASN A 119 -2.95 -2.02 3.95
CA ASN A 119 -2.30 -2.96 3.05
C ASN A 119 -2.16 -2.40 1.63
N ILE A 120 -3.19 -1.72 1.08
CA ILE A 120 -3.06 -1.03 -0.21
C ILE A 120 -1.98 0.06 -0.16
N ARG A 121 -1.96 0.87 0.91
CA ARG A 121 -0.96 1.93 1.09
C ARG A 121 0.45 1.36 1.18
N GLU A 122 0.64 0.33 2.00
CA GLU A 122 1.93 -0.32 2.20
C GLU A 122 2.42 -1.00 0.93
N GLY A 123 1.54 -1.75 0.26
CA GLY A 123 1.83 -2.39 -1.02
C GLY A 123 2.33 -1.40 -2.06
N TYR A 124 1.72 -0.22 -2.15
CA TYR A 124 2.13 0.82 -3.10
C TYR A 124 3.53 1.39 -2.82
N LEU A 125 4.00 1.29 -1.57
CA LEU A 125 5.33 1.73 -1.15
C LEU A 125 6.39 0.62 -1.32
N ARG A 126 5.98 -0.61 -1.63
CA ARG A 126 6.92 -1.73 -1.82
C ARG A 126 7.78 -1.54 -3.08
N PRO A 127 9.04 -2.01 -3.06
CA PRO A 127 9.96 -1.82 -4.17
C PRO A 127 9.61 -2.66 -5.40
N THR A 128 8.96 -3.81 -5.23
CA THR A 128 8.63 -4.73 -6.33
C THR A 128 7.13 -4.85 -6.60
N SER A 129 6.80 -5.14 -7.86
CA SER A 129 5.42 -5.39 -8.28
C SER A 129 4.84 -6.66 -7.66
N SER A 130 5.66 -7.68 -7.41
CA SER A 130 5.23 -8.92 -6.75
C SER A 130 4.83 -8.66 -5.29
N GLU A 131 5.61 -7.86 -4.54
CA GLU A 131 5.21 -7.46 -3.18
C GLU A 131 3.92 -6.64 -3.20
N LEU A 132 3.75 -5.70 -4.14
CA LEU A 132 2.47 -4.99 -4.28
C LEU A 132 1.31 -5.97 -4.47
N SER A 133 1.46 -6.96 -5.36
CA SER A 133 0.44 -8.01 -5.59
C SER A 133 0.10 -8.77 -4.30
N THR A 134 1.10 -9.19 -3.52
CA THR A 134 0.90 -9.84 -2.22
C THR A 134 0.12 -8.96 -1.23
N PHE A 135 0.45 -7.68 -1.12
CA PHE A 135 -0.25 -6.75 -0.23
C PHE A 135 -1.69 -6.48 -0.67
N LEU A 136 -1.98 -6.47 -1.98
CA LEU A 136 -3.35 -6.42 -2.49
C LEU A 136 -4.12 -7.69 -2.11
N GLY A 137 -3.48 -8.86 -2.13
CA GLY A 137 -4.04 -10.11 -1.61
C GLY A 137 -4.42 -10.04 -0.12
N TYR A 138 -3.55 -9.50 0.73
CA TYR A 138 -3.90 -9.24 2.14
C TYR A 138 -5.05 -8.25 2.29
N SER A 139 -5.12 -7.23 1.43
CA SER A 139 -6.24 -6.29 1.41
C SER A 139 -7.56 -6.98 1.06
N GLN A 140 -7.53 -7.94 0.13
CA GLN A 140 -8.68 -8.74 -0.24
C GLN A 140 -9.13 -9.65 0.90
N GLY A 141 -8.21 -10.31 1.59
CA GLY A 141 -8.54 -11.14 2.78
C GLY A 141 -9.33 -10.35 3.83
N SER A 142 -8.83 -9.18 4.24
CA SER A 142 -9.55 -8.32 5.19
C SER A 142 -10.87 -7.75 4.65
N LEU A 143 -11.03 -7.64 3.33
CA LEU A 143 -12.30 -7.23 2.72
C LEU A 143 -13.35 -8.34 2.79
N GLU A 144 -12.94 -9.60 2.65
CA GLU A 144 -13.81 -10.77 2.78
C GLU A 144 -14.26 -11.00 4.23
N GLU A 145 -13.37 -10.77 5.21
CA GLU A 145 -13.74 -10.77 6.63
C GLU A 145 -14.86 -9.74 6.90
N PHE A 146 -14.66 -8.50 6.45
CA PHE A 146 -15.67 -7.45 6.57
C PHE A 146 -16.98 -7.77 5.83
N ARG A 147 -16.91 -8.49 4.71
CA ARG A 147 -18.12 -8.96 4.01
C ARG A 147 -18.92 -9.90 4.90
N GLY A 148 -18.25 -10.82 5.60
CA GLY A 148 -18.89 -11.69 6.60
C GLY A 148 -19.60 -10.87 7.67
N ASP A 149 -18.90 -9.94 8.30
CA ASP A 149 -19.46 -9.07 9.35
C ASP A 149 -20.69 -8.26 8.87
N VAL A 150 -20.72 -7.83 7.60
CA VAL A 150 -21.89 -7.13 7.01
C VAL A 150 -23.08 -8.06 6.81
N ILE A 151 -22.85 -9.31 6.43
CA ILE A 151 -23.90 -10.32 6.29
C ILE A 151 -24.48 -10.65 7.67
N ASP A 152 -23.61 -10.94 8.64
CA ASP A 152 -24.02 -11.25 10.01
C ASP A 152 -24.77 -10.07 10.65
N ALA A 153 -24.30 -8.83 10.46
CA ALA A 153 -24.98 -7.64 10.95
C ALA A 153 -26.40 -7.44 10.35
N LYS A 154 -26.62 -7.86 9.10
CA LYS A 154 -27.96 -7.85 8.50
C LYS A 154 -28.83 -8.92 9.12
N ASP A 155 -28.32 -10.14 9.26
CA ASP A 155 -29.07 -11.28 9.78
C ASP A 155 -29.43 -11.09 11.27
N ASP A 156 -28.57 -10.40 12.04
CA ASP A 156 -28.82 -9.97 13.42
C ASP A 156 -29.74 -8.74 13.54
N GLY A 157 -30.19 -8.16 12.42
CA GLY A 157 -31.06 -6.97 12.39
C GLY A 157 -30.38 -5.66 12.80
N LEU A 158 -29.04 -5.61 12.83
CA LEU A 158 -28.25 -4.42 13.13
C LEU A 158 -28.12 -3.47 11.94
N LEU A 159 -28.18 -4.04 10.73
CA LEU A 159 -28.08 -3.31 9.47
C LEU A 159 -29.37 -3.52 8.66
N PRO A 160 -30.12 -2.44 8.35
CA PRO A 160 -31.36 -2.58 7.60
C PRO A 160 -31.09 -3.03 6.16
N SER A 161 -31.95 -3.89 5.64
CA SER A 161 -31.99 -4.27 4.23
C SER A 161 -33.14 -3.52 3.56
N ARG A 162 -32.84 -2.80 2.47
CA ARG A 162 -33.82 -2.06 1.68
C ARG A 162 -33.53 -2.33 0.21
N LEU A 163 -34.42 -3.10 -0.42
CA LEU A 163 -34.35 -3.38 -1.85
C LEU A 163 -34.28 -2.09 -2.66
N GLY A 164 -33.38 -2.06 -3.64
CA GLY A 164 -33.15 -0.91 -4.50
C GLY A 164 -32.31 0.22 -3.90
N SER A 165 -31.83 0.08 -2.66
CA SER A 165 -30.82 1.00 -2.13
C SER A 165 -29.45 0.72 -2.74
N ASP A 166 -28.74 1.79 -3.10
CA ASP A 166 -27.43 1.73 -3.75
C ASP A 166 -26.57 2.96 -3.38
N LEU A 167 -25.29 2.95 -3.73
CA LEU A 167 -24.36 4.07 -3.47
C LEU A 167 -24.84 5.38 -4.11
N ALA A 168 -25.50 5.31 -5.27
CA ALA A 168 -26.01 6.50 -5.95
C ALA A 168 -27.15 7.16 -5.17
N SER A 169 -27.99 6.38 -4.50
CA SER A 169 -29.10 6.85 -3.68
C SER A 169 -28.65 7.70 -2.47
N ILE A 170 -27.41 7.49 -2.00
CA ILE A 170 -26.77 8.30 -0.94
C ILE A 170 -25.78 9.34 -1.49
N GLY A 171 -25.83 9.61 -2.80
CA GLY A 171 -25.01 10.63 -3.46
C GLY A 171 -23.55 10.25 -3.68
N ILE A 172 -23.17 8.99 -3.48
CA ILE A 172 -21.79 8.53 -3.66
C ILE A 172 -21.61 7.98 -5.08
N LEU A 173 -20.88 8.73 -5.91
CA LEU A 173 -20.48 8.30 -7.24
C LEU A 173 -18.98 7.98 -7.28
N LEU A 174 -18.64 6.72 -7.54
CA LEU A 174 -17.25 6.22 -7.58
C LEU A 174 -16.51 6.58 -8.88
N LYS A 175 -16.58 7.85 -9.31
CA LYS A 175 -15.93 8.34 -10.53
C LYS A 175 -14.47 8.68 -10.29
N PRO A 176 -13.57 8.54 -11.29
CA PRO A 176 -12.18 9.00 -11.18
C PRO A 176 -12.12 10.50 -10.88
N PRO A 177 -11.11 10.97 -10.12
CA PRO A 177 -11.00 12.38 -9.78
C PRO A 177 -10.69 13.20 -11.04
N LYS A 178 -11.42 14.30 -11.27
CA LYS A 178 -11.29 15.18 -12.45
C LYS A 178 -10.01 16.05 -12.48
N SER A 179 -8.97 15.70 -11.73
CA SER A 179 -7.81 16.55 -11.33
C SER A 179 -8.12 17.45 -10.13
N SER A 180 -7.93 16.89 -8.93
CA SER A 180 -7.99 17.62 -7.66
C SER A 180 -6.66 17.44 -6.93
N TYR A 181 -6.18 18.48 -6.24
CA TYR A 181 -5.04 18.42 -5.32
C TYR A 181 -5.33 17.51 -4.11
N ASP A 182 -6.61 17.33 -3.76
CA ASP A 182 -7.10 16.37 -2.78
C ASP A 182 -8.11 15.39 -3.42
N PRO A 183 -7.66 14.21 -3.90
CA PRO A 183 -8.53 13.23 -4.55
C PRO A 183 -9.58 12.59 -3.63
N LEU A 184 -9.52 12.85 -2.31
CA LEU A 184 -10.46 12.34 -1.31
C LEU A 184 -11.35 13.43 -0.70
N GLY A 185 -11.04 14.71 -0.92
CA GLY A 185 -11.73 15.83 -0.25
C GLY A 185 -13.23 15.84 -0.51
N GLU A 186 -13.62 15.71 -1.77
CA GLU A 186 -15.02 15.65 -2.19
C GLU A 186 -15.75 14.44 -1.58
N LEU A 187 -15.14 13.26 -1.62
CA LEU A 187 -15.71 12.03 -1.03
C LEU A 187 -15.91 12.17 0.48
N LYS A 188 -14.93 12.75 1.19
CA LYS A 188 -15.05 13.00 2.63
C LYS A 188 -16.20 13.95 2.95
N ARG A 189 -16.42 14.98 2.13
CA ARG A 189 -17.53 15.92 2.29
C ARG A 189 -18.87 15.20 2.13
N ILE A 190 -19.06 14.48 1.02
CA ILE A 190 -20.29 13.72 0.75
C ILE A 190 -20.57 12.75 1.89
N ILE A 191 -19.57 11.95 2.29
CA ILE A 191 -19.76 10.96 3.36
C ILE A 191 -20.13 11.61 4.68
N ARG A 192 -19.59 12.79 5.02
CA ARG A 192 -19.99 13.49 6.26
C ARG A 192 -21.48 13.77 6.29
N GLU A 193 -22.09 14.10 5.15
CA GLU A 193 -23.51 14.43 5.00
C GLU A 193 -24.43 13.19 5.02
N VAL A 194 -23.91 12.00 4.66
CA VAL A 194 -24.68 10.73 4.72
C VAL A 194 -25.11 10.44 6.16
N LYS A 195 -26.41 10.20 6.39
CA LYS A 195 -26.90 9.80 7.72
C LYS A 195 -26.69 8.31 7.90
N SER A 196 -26.49 7.87 9.14
CA SER A 196 -26.31 6.44 9.40
C SER A 196 -27.58 5.63 9.12
N SER A 197 -28.76 6.24 9.20
CA SER A 197 -30.05 5.64 8.80
C SER A 197 -30.15 5.34 7.30
N ASP A 198 -29.32 6.00 6.49
CA ASP A 198 -29.30 5.81 5.04
C ASP A 198 -28.41 4.64 4.64
N LEU A 199 -27.63 4.07 5.58
CA LEU A 199 -26.78 2.92 5.34
C LEU A 199 -27.60 1.64 5.40
N THR A 200 -27.46 0.84 4.36
CA THR A 200 -28.15 -0.44 4.20
C THR A 200 -27.17 -1.54 3.87
N TYR A 201 -27.61 -2.79 4.03
CA TYR A 201 -26.89 -3.98 3.60
C TYR A 201 -26.47 -3.88 2.11
N GLU A 202 -27.39 -3.49 1.24
CA GLU A 202 -27.16 -3.45 -0.21
C GLU A 202 -26.06 -2.45 -0.58
N ILE A 203 -26.04 -1.27 0.07
CA ILE A 203 -25.02 -0.23 -0.16
C ILE A 203 -23.62 -0.74 0.20
N LEU A 204 -23.49 -1.38 1.37
CA LEU A 204 -22.19 -1.90 1.82
C LEU A 204 -21.72 -3.05 0.92
N ILE A 205 -22.60 -4.00 0.60
CA ILE A 205 -22.28 -5.11 -0.30
C ILE A 205 -21.93 -4.64 -1.70
N GLU A 206 -22.65 -3.65 -2.26
CA GLU A 206 -22.32 -3.05 -3.55
C GLU A 206 -20.89 -2.48 -3.53
N LEU A 207 -20.54 -1.72 -2.49
CA LEU A 207 -19.20 -1.13 -2.36
C LEU A 207 -18.12 -2.19 -2.15
N ILE A 208 -18.39 -3.23 -1.36
CA ILE A 208 -17.50 -4.38 -1.18
C ILE A 208 -17.25 -5.05 -2.54
N ASN A 209 -18.31 -5.39 -3.27
CA ASN A 209 -18.21 -6.08 -4.57
C ASN A 209 -17.42 -5.26 -5.59
N LYS A 210 -17.66 -3.95 -5.66
CA LYS A 210 -16.89 -3.04 -6.53
C LYS A 210 -15.42 -2.94 -6.10
N THR A 211 -15.14 -2.97 -4.80
CA THR A 211 -13.78 -2.91 -4.27
C THR A 211 -13.03 -4.21 -4.54
N ASP A 212 -13.66 -5.36 -4.31
CA ASP A 212 -13.12 -6.70 -4.59
C ASP A 212 -12.81 -6.87 -6.09
N TRP A 213 -13.75 -6.48 -6.96
CA TRP A 213 -13.51 -6.51 -8.41
C TRP A 213 -12.28 -5.68 -8.80
N LEU A 214 -12.15 -4.46 -8.25
CA LEU A 214 -10.99 -3.60 -8.51
C LEU A 214 -9.69 -4.20 -7.97
N LEU A 215 -9.70 -4.85 -6.80
CA LEU A 215 -8.55 -5.54 -6.24
C LEU A 215 -8.09 -6.67 -7.17
N LYS A 216 -9.01 -7.54 -7.59
CA LYS A 216 -8.75 -8.65 -8.51
C LYS A 216 -8.17 -8.15 -9.84
N ARG A 217 -8.81 -7.16 -10.46
CA ARG A 217 -8.31 -6.55 -11.71
C ARG A 217 -6.93 -5.91 -11.56
N ALA A 218 -6.66 -5.28 -10.42
CA ALA A 218 -5.36 -4.69 -10.16
C ALA A 218 -4.27 -5.76 -10.03
N VAL A 219 -4.55 -6.86 -9.33
CA VAL A 219 -3.64 -8.01 -9.20
C VAL A 219 -3.38 -8.66 -10.56
N GLU A 220 -4.43 -8.97 -11.32
CA GLU A 220 -4.31 -9.55 -12.66
C GLU A 220 -3.42 -8.69 -13.57
N GLY A 221 -3.67 -7.38 -13.63
CA GLY A 221 -2.87 -6.46 -14.46
C GLY A 221 -1.41 -6.32 -14.00
N ILE A 222 -1.14 -6.51 -12.70
CA ILE A 222 0.23 -6.56 -12.19
C ILE A 222 0.92 -7.85 -12.63
N ASP A 223 0.24 -8.99 -12.49
CA ASP A 223 0.79 -10.30 -12.80
C ASP A 223 1.05 -10.46 -14.30
N GLU A 224 0.11 -10.02 -15.16
CA GLU A 224 0.31 -9.96 -16.61
C GLU A 224 1.56 -9.16 -17.00
N LYS A 225 1.76 -8.01 -16.35
CA LYS A 225 2.92 -7.17 -16.58
C LYS A 225 4.21 -7.85 -16.13
N ILE A 226 4.22 -8.51 -14.98
CA ILE A 226 5.38 -9.28 -14.49
C ILE A 226 5.73 -10.38 -15.49
N ILE A 227 4.74 -11.16 -15.93
CA ILE A 227 4.92 -12.24 -16.90
C ILE A 227 5.50 -11.70 -18.21
N SER A 228 4.94 -10.60 -18.72
CA SER A 228 5.42 -9.94 -19.95
C SER A 228 6.87 -9.47 -19.81
N ASP A 229 7.22 -8.82 -18.70
CA ASP A 229 8.56 -8.31 -18.43
C ASP A 229 9.59 -9.47 -18.35
N GLU A 230 9.26 -10.57 -17.66
CA GLU A 230 10.13 -11.74 -17.54
C GLU A 230 10.29 -12.48 -18.88
N LYS A 231 9.21 -12.66 -19.66
CA LYS A 231 9.29 -13.24 -21.02
C LYS A 231 10.23 -12.42 -21.92
N LYS A 232 10.12 -11.09 -21.88
CA LYS A 232 11.00 -10.21 -22.66
C LYS A 232 12.45 -10.37 -22.25
N LYS A 233 12.73 -10.35 -20.95
CA LYS A 233 14.08 -10.51 -20.40
C LYS A 233 14.69 -11.87 -20.77
N LEU A 234 13.91 -12.95 -20.72
CA LEU A 234 14.34 -14.27 -21.14
C LEU A 234 14.72 -14.29 -22.63
N ASN A 235 13.88 -13.71 -23.49
CA ASN A 235 14.16 -13.61 -24.92
C ASN A 235 15.43 -12.80 -25.23
N ASP A 236 15.64 -11.68 -24.52
CA ASP A 236 16.84 -10.87 -24.67
C ASP A 236 18.10 -11.61 -24.21
N ASN A 237 18.02 -12.36 -23.11
CA ASN A 237 19.11 -13.20 -22.62
C ASN A 237 19.44 -14.33 -23.60
N LEU A 238 18.43 -15.00 -24.15
CA LEU A 238 18.62 -16.03 -25.17
C LEU A 238 19.31 -15.46 -26.40
N LYS A 239 18.82 -14.35 -26.96
CA LYS A 239 19.46 -13.68 -28.11
C LYS A 239 20.90 -13.29 -27.84
N SER A 240 21.19 -12.80 -26.63
CA SER A 240 22.55 -12.44 -26.21
C SER A 240 23.47 -13.67 -26.14
N HIS A 241 22.96 -14.80 -25.65
CA HIS A 241 23.71 -16.05 -25.59
C HIS A 241 23.96 -16.61 -27.00
N TRP A 242 22.95 -16.66 -27.86
CA TRP A 242 23.10 -17.13 -29.25
C TRP A 242 24.14 -16.31 -30.03
N ARG A 243 24.20 -14.99 -29.85
CA ARG A 243 25.22 -14.13 -30.47
C ARG A 243 26.65 -14.31 -29.95
N LYS A 244 26.83 -15.00 -28.82
CA LYS A 244 28.15 -15.26 -28.25
C LYS A 244 28.70 -16.61 -28.70
N GLU A 245 27.82 -17.59 -28.89
CA GLU A 245 28.18 -18.95 -29.28
C GLU A 245 28.30 -19.11 -30.81
N TRP A 246 27.70 -18.19 -31.59
CA TRP A 246 27.67 -18.20 -33.05
C TRP A 246 27.94 -16.78 -33.58
#